data_AF-A0A6V6Z9V9-F1
#
_entry.id   AF-A0A6V6Z9V9-F1
#
_cell.length_a   1.000
_cell.length_b   1.000
_cell.length_c   1.000
_cell.angle_alpha   90.00
_cell.angle_beta   90.00
_cell.angle_gamma   90.00
#
_symmetry.space_group_name_H-M   'P 1'
#
loop_
_entity.id
_entity.type
_entity.pdbx_description
1 polymer ?
#
loop_
_entity_poly.entity_id
_entity_poly.type
_entity_poly.pdbx_seq_one_letter_code
_entity_poly.pdbx_strand_id
1 'polypeptide(L)'
;MKKASLLFAPVGLILLSLLIFSFSSNLKEQDSKLIGVWKGFEVEKQIEGVEKHWIQQRFENGTYVIMFTTKQDCQIETFTEKGKWWTEKGKFYELSSNAKDPEIYIYNVKNEDEVVDFKSVKMSGEKNESYTFSDYKISF
;
A
#
# COMPACT_ATOMS: atom_id res chain seq x y z
N MET A 1 -37.32 -51.54 38.51
CA MET A 1 -37.57 -51.33 37.08
C MET A 1 -37.05 -49.96 36.68
N LYS A 2 -36.15 -49.93 35.68
CA LYS A 2 -35.64 -48.83 34.82
C LYS A 2 -35.38 -47.43 35.42
N LYS A 3 -34.10 -47.10 35.62
CA LYS A 3 -33.58 -45.72 35.61
C LYS A 3 -33.51 -45.23 34.17
N ALA A 4 -34.17 -44.13 33.83
CA ALA A 4 -33.99 -43.46 32.54
C ALA A 4 -32.77 -42.54 32.64
N SER A 5 -31.71 -42.88 31.92
CA SER A 5 -30.57 -42.01 31.68
C SER A 5 -30.94 -40.97 30.62
N LEU A 6 -31.16 -39.72 31.05
CA LEU A 6 -31.17 -38.57 30.15
C LEU A 6 -29.71 -38.20 29.84
N LEU A 7 -29.14 -38.83 28.81
CA LEU A 7 -27.94 -38.35 28.16
C LEU A 7 -28.34 -37.15 27.29
N PHE A 8 -28.24 -35.94 27.84
CA PHE A 8 -28.23 -34.72 27.04
C PHE A 8 -26.91 -34.69 26.25
N ALA A 9 -26.99 -35.03 24.96
CA ALA A 9 -25.87 -34.99 24.04
C ALA A 9 -25.36 -33.54 23.89
N PRO A 10 -24.07 -33.24 24.12
CA PRO A 10 -23.51 -31.92 23.89
C PRO A 10 -23.16 -31.77 22.40
N VAL A 11 -24.12 -31.99 21.51
CA VAL A 11 -23.88 -31.91 20.04
C VAL A 11 -24.13 -30.49 19.52
N GLY A 12 -24.81 -29.63 20.29
CA GLY A 12 -25.12 -28.26 19.89
C GLY A 12 -23.98 -27.24 20.03
N LEU A 13 -22.94 -27.51 20.84
CA LEU A 13 -21.92 -26.51 21.15
C LEU A 13 -20.69 -26.53 20.23
N ILE A 14 -20.45 -27.61 19.49
CA ILE A 14 -19.27 -27.70 18.61
C ILE A 14 -19.48 -26.95 17.28
N LEU A 15 -20.72 -26.86 16.79
CA LEU A 15 -21.05 -26.21 15.52
C LEU A 15 -20.99 -24.66 15.56
N LEU A 16 -21.05 -24.03 16.74
CA LEU A 16 -20.93 -22.57 16.85
C LEU A 16 -19.46 -22.09 16.85
N SER A 17 -18.51 -22.96 17.22
CA SER A 17 -17.09 -22.62 17.31
C SER A 17 -16.40 -22.47 15.93
N LEU A 18 -16.98 -23.02 14.87
CA LEU A 18 -16.44 -22.96 13.51
C LEU A 18 -16.84 -21.69 12.72
N LEU A 19 -17.75 -20.87 13.25
CA LEU A 19 -18.23 -19.66 12.55
C LEU A 19 -17.40 -18.40 12.87
N ILE A 20 -16.42 -18.46 13.77
CA ILE A 20 -15.70 -17.26 14.25
C ILE A 20 -14.45 -16.95 13.41
N PHE A 21 -14.04 -17.80 12.47
CA PHE A 21 -12.71 -17.71 11.84
C PHE A 21 -12.64 -17.12 10.42
N SER A 22 -13.65 -16.41 9.93
CA SER A 22 -13.56 -15.81 8.59
C SER A 22 -14.25 -14.46 8.46
N PHE A 23 -14.05 -13.57 9.43
CA PHE A 23 -14.15 -12.13 9.17
C PHE A 23 -12.73 -11.55 9.07
N SER A 24 -12.02 -11.87 7.98
CA SER A 24 -10.98 -10.97 7.50
C SER A 24 -11.70 -9.77 6.92
N SER A 25 -11.96 -8.76 7.76
CA SER A 25 -12.48 -7.48 7.30
C SER A 25 -11.54 -6.95 6.22
N ASN A 26 -12.06 -6.69 5.01
CA ASN A 26 -11.37 -5.95 3.95
C ASN A 26 -11.21 -4.46 4.36
N LEU A 27 -10.64 -4.20 5.53
CA LEU A 27 -10.34 -2.86 5.97
C LEU A 27 -9.13 -2.40 5.18
N LYS A 28 -9.32 -1.30 4.44
CA LYS A 28 -8.20 -0.50 3.98
C LYS A 28 -7.43 -0.07 5.22
N GLU A 29 -6.19 -0.49 5.31
CA GLU A 29 -5.34 -0.24 6.48
C GLU A 29 -4.12 0.55 6.04
N GLN A 30 -3.67 1.48 6.87
CA GLN A 30 -2.38 2.13 6.71
C GLN A 30 -1.33 1.26 7.38
N ASP A 31 -0.52 0.55 6.60
CA ASP A 31 0.65 -0.14 7.16
C ASP A 31 1.54 0.91 7.84
N SER A 32 1.63 0.80 9.17
CA SER A 32 2.38 1.73 10.02
C SER A 32 3.84 1.90 9.59
N LYS A 33 4.42 0.89 8.94
CA LYS A 33 5.80 0.92 8.45
C LYS A 33 6.01 1.91 7.31
N LEU A 34 4.97 2.16 6.52
CA LEU A 34 4.98 3.08 5.39
C LEU A 34 4.69 4.53 5.81
N ILE A 35 4.33 4.79 7.07
CA ILE A 35 4.10 6.15 7.58
C ILE A 35 5.44 6.86 7.73
N GLY A 36 5.48 8.12 7.29
CA GLY A 36 6.65 8.99 7.43
C GLY A 36 6.97 9.77 6.16
N VAL A 37 8.17 10.33 6.12
CA VAL A 37 8.71 11.06 4.98
C VAL A 37 9.66 10.14 4.22
N TRP A 38 9.48 10.07 2.91
CA TRP A 38 10.19 9.19 2.00
C TRP A 38 10.78 10.02 0.86
N LYS A 39 11.91 9.58 0.34
CA LYS A 39 12.48 10.08 -0.91
C LYS A 39 12.73 8.95 -1.87
N GLY A 40 12.73 9.25 -3.14
CA GLY A 40 13.21 8.33 -4.16
C GLY A 40 13.60 9.07 -5.42
N PHE A 41 14.13 8.31 -6.36
CA PHE A 41 14.54 8.82 -7.65
C PHE A 41 14.47 7.73 -8.71
N GLU A 42 14.33 8.16 -9.95
CA GLU A 42 14.45 7.34 -11.13
C GLU A 42 15.12 8.10 -12.27
N VAL A 43 15.66 7.35 -13.22
CA VAL A 43 16.20 7.86 -14.48
C VAL A 43 15.62 6.97 -15.58
N GLU A 44 14.85 7.58 -16.48
CA GLU A 44 14.33 6.97 -17.71
C GLU A 44 13.48 5.70 -17.52
N LYS A 45 12.89 5.52 -16.34
CA LYS A 45 12.10 4.31 -16.03
C LYS A 45 10.64 4.37 -16.47
N GLN A 46 10.08 5.57 -16.59
CA GLN A 46 8.72 5.79 -17.06
C GLN A 46 8.68 6.54 -18.40
N ILE A 47 9.53 7.57 -18.53
CA ILE A 47 9.63 8.43 -19.71
C ILE A 47 11.11 8.51 -20.09
N GLU A 48 11.45 8.21 -21.33
CA GLU A 48 12.81 8.32 -21.86
C GLU A 48 13.34 9.75 -21.74
N GLY A 49 14.61 9.91 -21.37
CA GLY A 49 15.25 11.21 -21.15
C GLY A 49 14.87 11.95 -19.86
N VAL A 50 13.99 11.37 -19.01
CA VAL A 50 13.53 12.02 -17.76
C VAL A 50 14.25 11.46 -16.53
N GLU A 51 14.90 12.35 -15.80
CA GLU A 51 15.32 12.12 -14.42
C GLU A 51 14.23 12.67 -13.48
N LYS A 52 13.73 11.86 -12.56
CA LYS A 52 12.65 12.26 -11.63
C LYS A 52 13.04 11.93 -10.20
N HIS A 53 12.94 12.92 -9.32
CA HIS A 53 13.12 12.81 -7.87
C HIS A 53 11.81 13.10 -7.17
N TRP A 54 11.61 12.53 -6.00
CA TRP A 54 10.46 12.86 -5.16
C TRP A 54 10.79 12.88 -3.68
N ILE A 55 10.00 13.66 -2.95
CA ILE A 55 9.85 13.60 -1.50
C ILE A 55 8.35 13.47 -1.20
N GLN A 56 7.97 12.43 -0.47
CA GLN A 56 6.59 12.11 -0.13
C GLN A 56 6.41 12.00 1.37
N GLN A 57 5.41 12.69 1.94
CA GLN A 57 4.94 12.44 3.28
C GLN A 57 3.66 11.60 3.23
N ARG A 58 3.68 10.43 3.87
CA ARG A 58 2.51 9.56 4.08
C ARG A 58 2.03 9.73 5.51
N PHE A 59 0.80 10.22 5.67
CA PHE A 59 0.17 10.47 6.96
C PHE A 59 -0.61 9.24 7.44
N GLU A 60 -0.69 9.05 8.75
CA GLU A 60 -1.43 7.97 9.40
C GLU A 60 -2.93 7.96 9.05
N ASN A 61 -3.51 9.13 8.77
CA ASN A 61 -4.92 9.25 8.36
C ASN A 61 -5.19 8.81 6.90
N GLY A 62 -4.19 8.28 6.20
CA GLY A 62 -4.32 7.79 4.83
C GLY A 62 -4.26 8.86 3.76
N THR A 63 -3.82 10.09 4.07
CA THR A 63 -3.48 11.09 3.05
C THR A 63 -1.98 11.12 2.78
N TYR A 64 -1.60 11.69 1.64
CA TYR A 64 -0.21 12.00 1.34
C TYR A 64 -0.07 13.35 0.64
N VAL A 65 1.14 13.90 0.71
CA VAL A 65 1.64 14.98 -0.14
C VAL A 65 2.96 14.52 -0.75
N ILE A 66 3.15 14.71 -2.05
CA ILE A 66 4.38 14.39 -2.76
C ILE A 66 4.83 15.60 -3.57
N MET A 67 6.11 15.91 -3.50
CA MET A 67 6.76 16.90 -4.37
C MET A 67 7.66 16.15 -5.33
N PHE A 68 7.47 16.39 -6.62
CA PHE A 68 8.33 15.88 -7.68
C PHE A 68 9.26 16.97 -8.18
N THR A 69 10.48 16.57 -8.54
CA THR A 69 11.40 17.38 -9.34
C THR A 69 11.81 16.56 -10.55
N THR A 70 11.49 17.04 -11.74
CA THR A 70 11.86 16.40 -13.00
C THR A 70 12.94 17.20 -13.69
N LYS A 71 13.83 16.51 -14.39
CA LYS A 71 14.82 17.09 -15.28
C LYS A 71 14.75 16.40 -16.63
N GLN A 72 14.54 17.19 -17.67
CA GLN A 72 14.49 16.74 -19.06
C GLN A 72 15.03 17.86 -19.95
N ASP A 73 15.92 17.53 -20.91
CA ASP A 73 16.50 18.50 -21.85
C ASP A 73 17.09 19.76 -21.16
N CYS A 74 17.78 19.54 -20.03
CA CYS A 74 18.33 20.59 -19.16
C CYS A 74 17.29 21.54 -18.50
N GLN A 75 16.00 21.29 -18.67
CA GLN A 75 14.93 21.99 -17.99
C GLN A 75 14.59 21.26 -16.69
N ILE A 76 14.33 22.03 -15.63
CA ILE A 76 13.92 21.51 -14.33
C ILE A 76 12.51 22.00 -14.05
N GLU A 77 11.62 21.06 -13.74
CA GLU A 77 10.27 21.37 -13.28
C GLU A 77 10.05 20.82 -11.88
N THR A 78 9.18 21.47 -11.12
CA THR A 78 8.77 21.01 -9.79
C THR A 78 7.29 21.18 -9.64
N PHE A 79 6.64 20.16 -9.13
CA PHE A 79 5.20 20.17 -8.89
C PHE A 79 4.86 19.34 -7.67
N THR A 80 3.68 19.61 -7.10
CA THR A 80 3.20 18.94 -5.90
C THR A 80 1.87 18.28 -6.18
N GLU A 81 1.72 17.06 -5.71
CA GLU A 81 0.46 16.34 -5.69
C GLU A 81 0.05 15.99 -4.27
N LYS A 82 -1.25 15.79 -4.09
CA LYS A 82 -1.84 15.30 -2.85
C LYS A 82 -2.85 14.23 -3.17
N GLY A 83 -3.04 13.30 -2.25
CA GLY A 83 -3.97 12.22 -2.49
C GLY A 83 -4.22 11.37 -1.26
N LYS A 84 -4.71 10.17 -1.52
CA LYS A 84 -4.98 9.14 -0.52
C LYS A 84 -4.13 7.92 -0.78
N TRP A 85 -3.74 7.25 0.30
CA TRP A 85 -3.04 5.97 0.23
C TRP A 85 -3.63 4.99 1.24
N TRP A 86 -3.51 3.71 0.92
CA TRP A 86 -3.86 2.61 1.81
C TRP A 86 -3.13 1.35 1.38
N THR A 87 -3.17 0.34 2.23
CA THR A 87 -2.73 -1.01 1.91
C THR A 87 -3.89 -1.99 2.01
N GLU A 88 -3.86 -3.00 1.16
CA GLU A 88 -4.83 -4.11 1.18
C GLU A 88 -4.16 -5.34 0.58
N LYS A 89 -4.18 -6.48 1.30
CA LYS A 89 -3.69 -7.79 0.79
C LYS A 89 -2.25 -7.72 0.23
N GLY A 90 -1.34 -7.08 0.96
CA GLY A 90 0.07 -6.96 0.57
C GLY A 90 0.34 -6.01 -0.61
N LYS A 91 -0.65 -5.18 -0.97
CA LYS A 91 -0.50 -4.16 -2.00
C LYS A 91 -0.62 -2.77 -1.41
N PHE A 92 0.15 -1.84 -1.97
CA PHE A 92 0.07 -0.43 -1.71
C PHE A 92 -0.76 0.22 -2.82
N TYR A 93 -1.67 1.11 -2.42
CA TYR A 93 -2.55 1.84 -3.29
C TYR A 93 -2.30 3.33 -3.12
N GLU A 94 -2.13 4.03 -4.22
CA GLU A 94 -1.98 5.48 -4.24
C GLU A 94 -2.98 6.10 -5.20
N LEU A 95 -3.78 7.06 -4.71
CA LEU A 95 -4.77 7.76 -5.51
C LEU A 95 -4.53 9.27 -5.41
N SER A 96 -3.95 9.84 -6.45
CA SER A 96 -3.84 11.29 -6.62
C SER A 96 -5.22 11.93 -6.69
N SER A 97 -5.37 13.12 -6.13
CA SER A 97 -6.67 13.83 -6.13
C SER A 97 -7.20 14.15 -7.52
N ASN A 98 -6.32 14.16 -8.52
CA ASN A 98 -6.66 14.42 -9.92
C ASN A 98 -6.87 13.13 -10.73
N ALA A 99 -6.66 11.95 -10.13
CA ALA A 99 -6.77 10.66 -10.79
C ALA A 99 -8.13 10.00 -10.52
N LYS A 100 -8.61 9.23 -11.49
CA LYS A 100 -9.83 8.42 -11.36
C LYS A 100 -9.56 7.06 -10.72
N ASP A 101 -8.44 6.46 -11.09
CA ASP A 101 -8.03 5.11 -10.69
C ASP A 101 -6.77 5.18 -9.83
N PRO A 102 -6.65 4.34 -8.78
CA PRO A 102 -5.41 4.27 -8.01
C PRO A 102 -4.32 3.56 -8.81
N GLU A 103 -3.09 3.98 -8.57
CA GLU A 103 -1.91 3.17 -8.83
C GLU A 103 -1.81 2.08 -7.77
N ILE A 104 -1.39 0.88 -8.19
CA ILE A 104 -1.34 -0.30 -7.34
C ILE A 104 0.03 -0.93 -7.47
N TYR A 105 0.65 -1.21 -6.34
CA TYR A 105 1.98 -1.76 -6.24
C TYR A 105 2.01 -2.95 -5.29
N ILE A 106 2.81 -3.97 -5.60
CA ILE A 106 3.33 -4.87 -4.59
C ILE A 106 4.50 -4.14 -3.93
N TYR A 107 4.58 -4.18 -2.60
CA TYR A 107 5.66 -3.54 -1.86
C TYR A 107 6.37 -4.53 -0.94
N ASN A 108 7.64 -4.25 -0.65
CA ASN A 108 8.43 -5.00 0.31
C ASN A 108 9.27 -4.05 1.16
N VAL A 109 9.00 -4.04 2.47
CA VAL A 109 9.72 -3.23 3.45
C VAL A 109 11.00 -3.93 3.87
N LYS A 110 12.11 -3.19 3.93
CA LYS A 110 13.47 -3.67 4.20
C LYS A 110 14.18 -2.75 5.20
N ASN A 111 15.33 -3.21 5.71
CA ASN A 111 16.25 -2.45 6.55
C ASN A 111 15.54 -1.73 7.70
N GLU A 112 14.85 -2.49 8.56
CA GLU A 112 14.16 -1.91 9.74
C GLU A 112 13.19 -0.76 9.39
N ASP A 113 12.47 -0.92 8.27
CA ASP A 113 11.50 0.04 7.75
C ASP A 113 12.10 1.34 7.20
N GLU A 114 13.38 1.33 6.81
CA GLU A 114 14.06 2.46 6.16
C GLU A 114 14.00 2.44 4.63
N VAL A 115 13.75 1.28 4.01
CA VAL A 115 13.68 1.12 2.55
C VAL A 115 12.42 0.36 2.17
N VAL A 116 11.72 0.81 1.13
CA VAL A 116 10.56 0.11 0.57
C VAL A 116 10.73 -0.03 -0.92
N ASP A 117 10.76 -1.27 -1.41
CA ASP A 117 10.75 -1.54 -2.85
C ASP A 117 9.32 -1.70 -3.33
N PHE A 118 9.02 -1.11 -4.49
CA PHE A 118 7.72 -1.19 -5.14
C PHE A 118 7.86 -1.82 -6.53
N LYS A 119 6.89 -2.66 -6.88
CA LYS A 119 6.67 -3.17 -8.23
C LYS A 119 5.23 -2.91 -8.63
N SER A 120 5.04 -2.29 -9.79
CA SER A 120 3.70 -1.98 -10.30
C SER A 120 2.87 -3.25 -10.53
N VAL A 121 1.57 -3.08 -10.35
CA VAL A 121 0.51 -4.03 -10.73
C VAL A 121 -0.49 -3.33 -11.66
N LYS A 122 -0.84 -2.08 -11.33
CA LYS A 122 -1.76 -1.25 -12.11
C LYS A 122 -1.29 0.20 -12.08
N MET A 123 -1.27 0.86 -13.22
CA MET A 123 -0.96 2.29 -13.35
C MET A 123 -1.96 2.92 -14.31
N SER A 124 -2.46 4.12 -13.99
CA SER A 124 -3.38 4.88 -14.84
C SER A 124 -4.61 4.10 -15.35
N GLY A 125 -5.14 3.17 -14.54
CA GLY A 125 -6.29 2.36 -14.96
C GLY A 125 -5.93 1.02 -15.64
N GLU A 126 -4.67 0.82 -16.01
CA GLU A 126 -4.23 -0.33 -16.82
C GLU A 126 -3.24 -1.22 -16.08
N LYS A 127 -3.19 -2.50 -16.48
CA LYS A 127 -2.24 -3.47 -15.92
C LYS A 127 -0.81 -3.02 -16.29
N ASN A 128 0.07 -2.93 -15.31
CA ASN A 128 1.49 -2.62 -15.50
C ASN A 128 2.30 -3.46 -14.51
N GLU A 129 3.30 -4.21 -15.00
CA GLU A 129 4.14 -5.09 -14.15
C GLU A 129 5.64 -4.89 -14.36
N SER A 130 6.02 -3.87 -15.14
CA SER A 130 7.40 -3.59 -15.53
C SER A 130 8.05 -2.52 -14.67
N TYR A 131 7.26 -1.60 -14.13
CA TYR A 131 7.78 -0.45 -13.38
C TYR A 131 8.16 -0.84 -11.95
N THR A 132 9.36 -0.42 -11.53
CA THR A 132 9.90 -0.66 -10.19
C THR A 132 10.69 0.54 -9.69
N PHE A 133 10.54 0.84 -8.40
CA PHE A 133 11.27 1.90 -7.72
C PHE A 133 11.45 1.57 -6.23
N SER A 134 12.27 2.36 -5.56
CA SER A 134 12.48 2.25 -4.12
C SER A 134 12.29 3.60 -3.47
N ASP A 135 11.63 3.60 -2.31
CA ASP A 135 11.60 4.71 -1.38
C ASP A 135 12.59 4.50 -0.25
N TYR A 136 13.21 5.58 0.18
CA TYR A 136 14.15 5.65 1.30
C TYR A 136 13.60 6.60 2.34
N LYS A 137 13.48 6.14 3.59
CA LYS A 137 12.94 6.95 4.68
C LYS A 137 13.89 8.10 4.99
N ILE A 138 13.32 9.26 5.30
CA ILE A 138 14.06 10.41 5.82
C ILE A 138 13.86 10.42 7.34
N SER A 139 14.94 10.19 8.07
CA SER A 139 15.02 10.38 9.52
C SER A 139 15.58 11.77 9.84
N PHE A 140 15.06 12.39 10.90
CA PHE A 140 15.50 13.68 11.44
C PHE A 140 16.03 13.51 12.86
#